data_AF-A0AAV4J7V0-F1
#
_entry.id   AF-A0AAV4J7V0-F1
#
_cell.length_a   1.000
_cell.length_b   1.000
_cell.length_c   1.000
_cell.angle_alpha   90.00
_cell.angle_beta   90.00
_cell.angle_gamma   90.00
#
_symmetry.space_group_name_H-M   'P 1'
#
loop_
_entity.id
_entity.type
_entity.pdbx_description
1 polymer ?
#
loop_
_entity_poly.entity_id
_entity_poly.type
_entity_poly.pdbx_seq_one_letter_code
_entity_poly.pdbx_strand_id
1 'polypeptide(L)'
;MTEAFSSSKTALVNATMLTHPVHGAPIALTSDASDVAVGAVLEQLSNGSWQPLAFFSKQLRPAKKKYSTFHRELLGLYLAVKHFRYFLEGRHFAMFTDHKPLVGAMSKLS
;
A
#
# COMPACT_ATOMS: atom_id res chain seq x y z
N MET A 1 27.44 10.58 -11.88
CA MET A 1 26.40 10.50 -10.82
C MET A 1 24.99 10.85 -11.32
N THR A 2 24.85 11.82 -12.23
CA THR A 2 23.53 12.25 -12.76
C THR A 2 22.86 11.19 -13.64
N GLU A 3 23.61 10.45 -14.47
CA GLU A 3 23.04 9.39 -15.32
C GLU A 3 22.47 8.22 -14.53
N ALA A 4 23.22 7.71 -13.53
CA ALA A 4 22.72 6.64 -12.67
C ALA A 4 21.44 7.05 -11.93
N PHE A 5 21.40 8.27 -11.37
CA PHE A 5 20.20 8.80 -10.71
C PHE A 5 19.03 8.99 -11.67
N SER A 6 19.28 9.49 -12.89
CA SER A 6 18.26 9.62 -13.93
C SER A 6 17.71 8.26 -14.35
N SER A 7 18.59 7.27 -14.54
CA SER A 7 18.22 5.90 -14.85
C SER A 7 17.33 5.29 -13.76
N SER A 8 17.68 5.45 -12.48
CA SER A 8 16.84 5.01 -11.36
C SER A 8 15.47 5.68 -11.35
N LYS A 9 15.38 6.98 -11.67
CA LYS A 9 14.10 7.67 -11.80
C LYS A 9 13.27 7.08 -12.93
N THR A 10 13.85 6.88 -14.10
CA THR A 10 13.15 6.28 -15.26
C THR A 10 12.67 4.87 -14.93
N ALA A 11 13.50 4.06 -14.28
CA ALA A 11 13.12 2.72 -13.84
C ALA A 11 11.94 2.75 -12.86
N LEU A 12 11.95 3.67 -11.89
CA LEU A 12 10.83 3.87 -10.97
C LEU A 12 9.57 4.30 -11.71
N VAL A 13 9.65 5.30 -12.59
CA VAL A 13 8.50 5.76 -13.38
C VAL A 13 7.88 4.61 -14.16
N ASN A 14 8.70 3.83 -14.86
CA ASN A 14 8.24 2.68 -15.65
C ASN A 14 7.60 1.59 -14.77
N ALA A 15 8.17 1.31 -13.59
CA ALA A 15 7.60 0.34 -12.64
C ALA A 15 6.28 0.82 -12.01
N THR A 16 6.10 2.14 -11.88
CA THR A 16 4.89 2.76 -11.29
C THR A 16 3.81 3.10 -12.32
N MET A 17 3.97 2.68 -13.58
CA MET A 17 2.94 2.93 -14.60
C MET A 17 1.64 2.25 -14.21
N LEU A 18 0.60 3.06 -14.00
CA LEU A 18 -0.71 2.57 -13.60
C LEU A 18 -1.35 1.77 -14.73
N THR A 19 -1.97 0.65 -14.37
CA THR A 19 -2.70 -0.19 -15.31
C THR A 19 -4.20 0.03 -15.21
N HIS A 20 -4.93 -0.25 -16.30
CA HIS A 20 -6.38 -0.22 -16.26
C HIS A 20 -6.93 -1.33 -15.36
N PRO A 21 -7.96 -1.05 -14.54
CA PRO A 21 -8.64 -2.06 -13.75
C PRO A 21 -9.20 -3.18 -14.63
N VAL A 22 -8.85 -4.42 -14.32
CA VAL A 22 -9.41 -5.62 -14.96
C VAL A 22 -10.55 -6.15 -14.09
N HIS A 23 -11.72 -6.35 -14.69
CA HIS A 23 -12.89 -6.83 -13.95
C HIS A 23 -12.66 -8.26 -13.45
N GLY A 24 -12.94 -8.50 -12.17
CA GLY A 24 -12.78 -9.81 -11.53
C GLY A 24 -11.33 -10.22 -11.21
N ALA A 25 -10.33 -9.39 -11.54
CA ALA A 25 -8.94 -9.69 -11.16
C ALA A 25 -8.77 -9.65 -9.63
N PRO A 26 -8.00 -10.59 -9.04
CA PRO A 26 -7.62 -10.51 -7.64
C PRO A 26 -6.89 -9.19 -7.36
N ILE A 27 -7.22 -8.56 -6.25
CA ILE A 27 -6.59 -7.30 -5.83
C ILE A 27 -5.83 -7.49 -4.52
N ALA A 28 -4.78 -6.70 -4.36
CA ALA A 28 -4.03 -6.62 -3.13
C ALA A 28 -3.83 -5.16 -2.71
N LEU A 29 -3.75 -4.96 -1.40
CA LEU A 29 -3.39 -3.70 -0.80
C LEU A 29 -2.09 -3.88 -0.01
N THR A 30 -1.02 -3.23 -0.46
CA THR A 30 0.27 -3.21 0.24
C THR A 30 0.40 -1.89 0.97
N SER A 31 0.67 -1.90 2.28
CA SER A 31 0.79 -0.69 3.11
C SER A 31 2.06 -0.71 3.95
N ASP A 32 2.63 0.47 4.15
CA ASP A 32 3.81 0.71 4.99
C ASP A 32 3.67 2.04 5.76
N ALA A 33 4.26 2.12 6.94
CA ALA A 33 4.23 3.30 7.79
C ALA A 33 5.63 3.68 8.31
N SER A 34 6.08 4.89 7.94
CA SER A 34 7.28 5.49 8.51
C SER A 34 6.97 6.37 9.73
N ASP A 35 8.01 6.93 10.35
CA ASP A 35 7.89 7.95 11.40
C ASP A 35 7.22 9.26 10.91
N VAL A 36 7.21 9.51 9.60
CA VAL A 36 6.79 10.80 9.02
C VAL A 36 5.47 10.69 8.26
N ALA A 37 5.28 9.61 7.52
CA ALA A 37 4.16 9.42 6.61
C ALA A 37 3.80 7.94 6.48
N VAL A 38 2.57 7.69 6.04
CA VAL A 38 2.09 6.37 5.63
C VAL A 38 1.95 6.32 4.12
N GLY A 39 2.19 5.15 3.53
CA GLY A 39 2.06 4.91 2.10
C GLY A 39 1.32 3.59 1.85
N ALA A 40 0.64 3.50 0.72
CA ALA A 40 0.05 2.26 0.26
C ALA A 40 -0.04 2.22 -1.27
N VAL A 41 -0.06 1.01 -1.81
CA VAL A 41 -0.33 0.74 -3.22
C VAL A 41 -1.48 -0.27 -3.32
N LEU A 42 -2.44 0.06 -4.18
CA LEU A 42 -3.47 -0.86 -4.63
C LEU A 42 -2.97 -1.53 -5.91
N GLU A 43 -2.96 -2.86 -5.92
CA GLU A 43 -2.42 -3.67 -7.01
C GLU A 43 -3.47 -4.68 -7.47
N GLN A 44 -3.39 -5.09 -8.73
CA GLN A 44 -4.17 -6.20 -9.27
C GLN A 44 -3.24 -7.27 -9.83
N LEU A 45 -3.65 -8.53 -9.74
CA LEU A 45 -2.96 -9.64 -10.38
C LEU A 45 -3.49 -9.78 -11.81
N SER A 46 -2.64 -9.48 -12.80
CA SER A 46 -2.97 -9.60 -14.22
C SER A 46 -1.77 -10.16 -14.98
N ASN A 47 -2.02 -11.08 -15.93
CA ASN A 47 -0.97 -11.72 -16.72
C ASN A 47 0.17 -12.35 -15.88
N GLY A 48 -0.16 -12.86 -14.68
CA GLY A 48 0.80 -13.49 -13.77
C GLY A 48 1.71 -12.53 -12.99
N SER A 49 1.50 -11.21 -13.08
CA SER A 49 2.25 -10.21 -12.31
C SER A 49 1.33 -9.24 -11.56
N TRP A 50 1.83 -8.73 -10.43
CA TRP A 50 1.16 -7.64 -9.72
C TRP A 50 1.40 -6.34 -10.46
N GLN A 51 0.30 -5.64 -10.75
CA GLN A 51 0.30 -4.38 -11.49
C GLN A 51 -0.33 -3.28 -10.63
N PRO A 52 0.33 -2.13 -10.47
CA PRO A 52 -0.20 -1.04 -9.66
C PRO A 52 -1.42 -0.40 -10.33
N LEU A 53 -2.49 -0.24 -9.56
CA LEU A 53 -3.72 0.46 -9.94
C LEU A 53 -3.75 1.88 -9.43
N ALA A 54 -3.29 2.10 -8.19
CA ALA A 54 -3.25 3.42 -7.59
C ALA A 54 -2.28 3.46 -6.40
N PHE A 55 -1.73 4.64 -6.12
CA PHE A 55 -0.86 4.90 -4.98
C PHE A 55 -1.54 5.86 -4.01
N PHE A 56 -1.29 5.67 -2.73
CA PHE A 56 -1.74 6.53 -1.64
C PHE A 56 -0.55 6.90 -0.77
N SER A 57 -0.47 8.17 -0.39
CA SER A 57 0.49 8.61 0.63
C SER A 57 -0.12 9.72 1.49
N LYS A 58 0.23 9.72 2.77
CA LYS A 58 -0.26 10.74 3.70
C LYS A 58 0.73 11.02 4.82
N GLN A 59 1.07 12.29 4.98
CA GLN A 59 1.91 12.74 6.08
C GLN A 59 1.16 12.64 7.42
N LEU A 60 1.86 12.16 8.45
CA LEU A 60 1.34 12.04 9.80
C LEU A 60 1.37 13.40 10.51
N ARG A 61 0.26 13.74 11.17
CA ARG A 61 0.18 14.91 12.07
C ARG A 61 1.08 14.69 13.31
N PRO A 62 1.58 15.75 13.97
CA PRO A 62 2.49 15.62 15.11
C PRO A 62 2.03 14.65 16.20
N ALA A 63 0.72 14.63 16.53
CA ALA A 63 0.16 13.69 17.49
C ALA A 63 0.31 12.22 17.07
N LYS A 64 0.13 11.93 15.78
CA LYS A 64 0.17 10.57 15.20
C LYS A 64 1.60 10.07 14.96
N LYS A 65 2.58 10.98 14.86
CA LYS A 65 4.00 10.60 14.79
C LYS A 65 4.49 9.93 16.08
N LYS A 66 3.90 10.30 17.23
CA LYS A 66 4.22 9.76 18.56
C LYS A 66 3.60 8.39 18.83
N TYR A 67 2.82 7.85 17.89
CA TYR A 67 2.27 6.50 18.02
C TYR A 67 3.41 5.47 17.93
N SER A 68 3.24 4.34 18.62
CA SER A 68 4.12 3.19 18.45
C SER A 68 4.08 2.70 17.00
N THR A 69 5.13 1.99 16.57
CA THR A 69 5.21 1.41 15.22
C THR A 69 3.95 0.61 14.88
N PHE A 70 3.51 -0.28 15.77
CA PHE A 70 2.27 -1.04 15.60
C PHE A 70 1.04 -0.15 15.32
N HIS A 71 0.86 0.92 16.08
CA HIS A 71 -0.28 1.83 15.90
C HIS A 71 -0.17 2.65 14.60
N ARG A 72 1.04 2.97 14.14
CA ARG A 72 1.25 3.68 12.87
C ARG A 72 0.97 2.77 11.67
N GLU A 73 1.43 1.52 11.73
CA GLU A 73 1.13 0.50 10.72
C GLU A 73 -0.38 0.25 10.59
N LEU A 74 -1.05 0.01 11.72
CA LEU A 74 -2.50 -0.18 11.75
C LEU A 74 -3.25 1.06 11.23
N LEU A 75 -2.79 2.26 11.59
CA LEU A 75 -3.34 3.51 11.07
C LEU A 75 -3.11 3.65 9.56
N GLY A 76 -1.94 3.27 9.07
CA GLY A 76 -1.59 3.26 7.64
C GLY A 76 -2.56 2.39 6.86
N LEU A 77 -2.74 1.15 7.30
CA LEU A 77 -3.71 0.22 6.72
C LEU A 77 -5.13 0.80 6.74
N TYR A 78 -5.60 1.29 7.89
CA TYR A 78 -6.94 1.88 8.01
C TYR A 78 -7.14 3.04 7.01
N LEU A 79 -6.16 3.93 6.90
CA LEU A 79 -6.23 5.07 5.99
C LEU A 79 -6.21 4.63 4.52
N ALA A 80 -5.40 3.63 4.19
CA ALA A 80 -5.32 3.06 2.84
C ALA A 80 -6.65 2.40 2.45
N VAL A 81 -7.24 1.57 3.31
CA VAL A 81 -8.56 0.95 3.08
C VAL A 81 -9.64 2.02 2.92
N LYS A 82 -9.62 3.05 3.76
CA LYS A 82 -10.57 4.17 3.66
C LYS A 82 -10.42 4.94 2.35
N HIS A 83 -9.19 5.16 1.89
CA HIS A 83 -8.92 5.86 0.63
C HIS A 83 -9.37 5.05 -0.58
N PHE A 84 -9.05 3.76 -0.61
CA PHE A 84 -9.40 2.84 -1.70
C PHE A 84 -10.76 2.15 -1.49
N ARG A 85 -11.64 2.72 -0.66
CA ARG A 85 -12.94 2.11 -0.31
C ARG A 85 -13.73 1.69 -1.54
N TYR A 86 -13.80 2.54 -2.57
CA TYR A 86 -14.51 2.25 -3.82
C TYR A 86 -13.98 1.02 -4.57
N PHE A 87 -12.71 0.65 -4.35
CA PHE A 87 -12.12 -0.57 -4.92
C PHE A 87 -12.21 -1.76 -3.97
N LEU A 88 -12.31 -1.58 -2.66
CA LEU A 88 -12.19 -2.71 -1.72
C LEU A 88 -13.54 -3.18 -1.18
N GLU A 89 -14.51 -2.29 -1.10
CA GLU A 89 -15.82 -2.57 -0.53
C GLU A 89 -16.54 -3.68 -1.33
N GLY A 90 -16.99 -4.72 -0.62
CA GLY A 90 -17.68 -5.87 -1.22
C GLY A 90 -16.78 -6.85 -1.97
N ARG A 91 -15.45 -6.68 -1.95
CA ARG A 91 -14.49 -7.59 -2.62
C ARG A 91 -13.55 -8.25 -1.61
N HIS A 92 -13.20 -9.51 -1.89
CA HIS A 92 -12.07 -10.13 -1.21
C HIS A 92 -10.75 -9.55 -1.77
N PHE A 93 -9.84 -9.20 -0.88
CA PHE A 93 -8.52 -8.70 -1.23
C PHE A 93 -7.45 -9.23 -0.28
N ALA A 94 -6.23 -9.35 -0.77
CA ALA A 94 -5.07 -9.66 0.06
C ALA A 94 -4.48 -8.36 0.64
N MET A 95 -4.04 -8.41 1.90
CA MET A 95 -3.32 -7.31 2.52
C MET A 95 -1.88 -7.72 2.77
N PHE A 96 -0.94 -6.91 2.27
CA PHE A 96 0.49 -7.13 2.45
C PHE A 96 1.09 -6.04 3.36
N THR A 97 1.86 -6.48 4.33
CA THR A 97 2.65 -5.65 5.26
C THR A 97 3.85 -6.46 5.71
N ASP A 98 4.97 -5.80 5.96
CA ASP A 98 6.15 -6.41 6.56
C ASP A 98 6.08 -6.47 8.11
N HIS A 99 5.07 -5.82 8.70
CA HIS A 99 4.90 -5.74 10.14
C HIS A 99 4.27 -7.01 10.74
N LYS A 100 5.10 -8.01 11.02
CA LYS A 100 4.69 -9.32 11.60
C LYS A 100 3.73 -9.23 12.80
N PRO A 101 3.91 -8.32 13.78
CA PRO A 101 2.96 -8.22 14.90
C PRO A 101 1.55 -7.83 14.44
N LEU A 102 1.42 -7.03 13.37
CA LEU A 102 0.13 -6.66 12.81
C LEU A 102 -0.54 -7.87 12.15
N VAL A 103 0.21 -8.67 11.39
CA VAL A 103 -0.29 -9.92 10.80
C VAL A 103 -0.85 -10.84 11.90
N GLY A 104 -0.08 -11.04 12.97
CA GLY A 104 -0.50 -11.88 14.10
C GLY A 104 -1.74 -11.35 14.85
N ALA A 105 -1.92 -10.03 14.92
CA ALA A 105 -3.11 -9.43 15.52
C ALA A 105 -4.36 -9.65 14.64
N MET A 106 -4.22 -9.52 13.32
CA MET A 106 -5.33 -9.68 12.37
C MET A 106 -5.81 -11.13 12.26
N SER A 107 -4.89 -12.11 12.31
CA SER A 107 -5.27 -13.54 12.28
C SER A 107 -6.03 -14.02 13.52
N LYS A 108 -6.02 -13.27 14.63
CA LYS A 108 -6.77 -13.61 15.85
C LYS A 108 -8.20 -13.07 15.85
N LEU A 109 -8.53 -12.20 14.88
CA LEU A 109 -9.87 -11.64 14.74
C LEU A 109 -10.81 -12.52 13.90
N SER A 110 -10.29 -13.54 13.21
CA SER A 110 -11.06 -14.48 12.39
C SER A 110 -11.58 -15.66 13.19
#